data_AF-A0AAV7B770-F1
#
_entry.id   AF-A0AAV7B770-F1
#
_cell.length_a   1.000
_cell.length_b   1.000
_cell.length_c   1.000
_cell.angle_alpha   90.00
_cell.angle_beta   90.00
_cell.angle_gamma   90.00
#
_symmetry.space_group_name_H-M   'P 1'
#
loop_
_entity.id
_entity.type
_entity.pdbx_description
1 polymer ?
#
loop_
_entity_poly.entity_id
_entity_poly.type
_entity_poly.pdbx_seq_one_letter_code
_entity_poly.pdbx_strand_id
1 'polypeptide(L)'
;MLFLVLGLVKFFGNLAILDSPQQICERYPAFLQKVLHMAEGHETTMVGVGVDTLGVLGSNIEGKQVLQKTGSRFHNVLQRLGEHARSAPTDLRVRCLDAMASIMFLPPDQHTDDLLAMAESWFRSLCSRPLEMLRSIASQPFPELHCAALKVFTAIANQPWAQRMMVDSPGFVEYIVDRSVDPDKDSKDAKFELVKALINAKSTAQVFGNQHYLSLRAYHREGPYYVRAVSTVAVEGAE
;
A
#
# COMPACT_ATOMS: atom_id res chain seq x y z
N MET A 1 -15.07 -15.24 25.76
CA MET A 1 -13.95 -14.30 26.02
C MET A 1 -13.34 -13.73 24.72
N LEU A 2 -13.04 -14.57 23.71
CA LEU A 2 -12.49 -14.14 22.41
C LEU A 2 -13.34 -13.07 21.69
N PHE A 3 -14.65 -13.31 21.53
CA PHE A 3 -15.57 -12.36 20.89
C PHE A 3 -15.66 -10.99 21.58
N LEU A 4 -15.51 -10.94 22.90
CA LEU A 4 -15.55 -9.70 23.67
C LEU A 4 -14.30 -8.85 23.39
N VAL A 5 -13.13 -9.50 23.28
CA VAL A 5 -11.87 -8.83 22.96
C VAL A 5 -11.89 -8.28 21.53
N LEU A 6 -12.40 -9.06 20.57
CA LEU A 6 -12.57 -8.61 19.18
C LEU A 6 -13.53 -7.40 19.07
N GLY A 7 -14.65 -7.45 19.80
CA GLY A 7 -15.63 -6.36 19.84
C GLY A 7 -15.06 -5.07 20.44
N LEU A 8 -14.34 -5.19 21.56
CA LEU A 8 -13.69 -4.05 22.21
C LEU A 8 -12.62 -3.42 21.32
N VAL A 9 -11.83 -4.25 20.61
CA VAL A 9 -10.78 -3.74 19.73
C VAL A 9 -11.36 -2.94 18.56
N LYS A 10 -12.43 -3.43 17.93
CA LYS A 10 -13.15 -2.68 16.87
C LYS A 10 -13.77 -1.40 17.41
N PHE A 11 -14.37 -1.45 18.60
CA PHE A 11 -14.97 -0.28 19.24
C PHE A 11 -13.93 0.82 19.49
N PHE A 12 -12.80 0.49 20.13
CA PHE A 12 -11.75 1.47 20.40
C PHE A 12 -11.04 1.95 19.13
N GLY A 13 -10.92 1.10 18.10
CA GLY A 13 -10.45 1.52 16.77
C GLY A 13 -11.34 2.60 16.15
N ASN A 14 -12.67 2.44 16.22
CA ASN A 14 -13.62 3.45 15.75
C ASN A 14 -13.63 4.71 16.65
N LEU A 15 -13.49 4.54 17.96
CA LEU A 15 -13.44 5.65 18.90
C LEU A 15 -12.17 6.50 18.71
N ALA A 16 -11.04 5.87 18.39
CA ALA A 16 -9.79 6.56 18.05
C ALA A 16 -9.93 7.44 16.79
N ILE A 17 -10.83 7.11 15.87
CA ILE A 17 -11.15 7.99 14.72
C ILE A 17 -11.92 9.23 15.17
N LEU A 18 -12.75 9.14 16.22
CA LEU A 18 -13.66 10.21 16.67
C LEU A 18 -13.04 11.16 17.69
N ASP A 19 -12.32 10.64 18.69
CA ASP A 19 -11.89 11.39 19.89
C ASP A 19 -10.36 11.62 19.97
N SER A 20 -9.64 11.39 18.86
CA SER A 20 -8.17 11.44 18.69
C SER A 20 -7.40 10.16 19.11
N PRO A 21 -6.57 9.56 18.22
CA PRO A 21 -5.84 8.33 18.52
C PRO A 21 -4.88 8.42 19.70
N GLN A 22 -4.24 9.57 19.89
CA GLN A 22 -3.31 9.79 20.99
C GLN A 22 -4.03 9.77 22.33
N GLN A 23 -5.16 10.46 22.45
CA GLN A 23 -5.95 10.47 23.69
C GLN A 23 -6.41 9.07 24.07
N ILE A 24 -6.93 8.30 23.11
CA ILE A 24 -7.39 6.93 23.37
C ILE A 24 -6.23 6.01 23.76
N CYS A 25 -5.08 6.10 23.09
CA CYS A 25 -3.94 5.22 23.38
C CYS A 25 -3.21 5.59 24.68
N GLU A 26 -3.17 6.88 25.05
CA GLU A 26 -2.66 7.35 26.33
C GLU A 26 -3.60 6.96 27.48
N ARG A 27 -4.91 7.04 27.27
CA ARG A 27 -5.92 6.68 28.27
C ARG A 27 -6.07 5.18 28.46
N TYR A 28 -5.84 4.39 27.40
CA TYR A 28 -5.99 2.93 27.41
C TYR A 28 -4.75 2.25 26.82
N PRO A 29 -3.57 2.32 27.48
CA PRO A 29 -2.33 1.74 26.93
C PRO A 29 -2.43 0.22 26.73
N ALA A 30 -3.20 -0.48 27.57
CA ALA A 30 -3.45 -1.91 27.43
C ALA A 30 -4.14 -2.28 26.10
N PHE A 31 -4.95 -1.38 25.54
CA PHE A 31 -5.56 -1.59 24.23
C PHE A 31 -4.50 -1.68 23.14
N LEU A 32 -3.60 -0.69 23.06
CA LEU A 32 -2.53 -0.68 22.06
C LEU A 32 -1.63 -1.92 22.19
N GLN A 33 -1.23 -2.26 23.42
CA GLN A 33 -0.41 -3.45 23.68
C GLN A 33 -1.11 -4.74 23.22
N LYS A 34 -2.43 -4.84 23.38
CA LYS A 34 -3.22 -5.98 22.93
C LYS A 34 -3.33 -6.04 21.41
N VAL A 35 -3.54 -4.90 20.75
CA VAL A 35 -3.59 -4.79 19.28
C VAL A 35 -2.27 -5.24 18.65
N LEU A 36 -1.13 -4.74 19.16
CA LEU A 36 0.20 -5.15 18.68
C LEU A 36 0.41 -6.65 18.87
N HIS A 37 0.09 -7.18 20.06
CA HIS A 37 0.21 -8.61 20.35
C HIS A 37 -0.66 -9.48 19.43
N MET A 38 -1.86 -9.01 19.08
CA MET A 38 -2.74 -9.70 18.13
C MET A 38 -2.11 -9.74 16.74
N ALA A 39 -1.56 -8.63 16.24
CA ALA A 39 -0.91 -8.56 14.93
C ALA A 39 0.41 -9.35 14.85
N GLU A 40 1.11 -9.55 15.97
CA GLU A 40 2.34 -10.36 16.06
C GLU A 40 2.09 -11.88 16.09
N GLY A 41 0.84 -12.28 16.32
CA GLY A 41 0.44 -13.66 16.54
C GLY A 41 0.42 -14.55 15.29
N HIS A 42 -0.17 -15.74 15.45
CA HIS A 42 -0.33 -16.72 14.36
C HIS A 42 -1.78 -17.11 14.08
N GLU A 43 -2.68 -16.83 15.03
CA GLU A 43 -4.11 -17.17 14.88
C GLU A 43 -4.77 -16.14 13.96
N THR A 44 -5.20 -16.60 12.79
CA THR A 44 -5.59 -15.74 11.65
C THR A 44 -6.71 -14.77 11.98
N THR A 45 -7.66 -15.15 12.84
CA THR A 45 -8.77 -14.28 13.26
C THR A 45 -8.27 -13.10 14.07
N MET A 46 -7.45 -13.36 15.09
CA MET A 46 -6.88 -12.36 15.96
C MET A 46 -5.87 -11.49 15.21
N VAL A 47 -5.00 -12.09 14.38
CA VAL A 47 -4.07 -11.33 13.53
C VAL A 47 -4.84 -10.38 12.63
N GLY A 48 -5.87 -10.88 11.94
CA GLY A 48 -6.69 -10.05 11.07
C GLY A 48 -7.29 -8.83 11.79
N VAL A 49 -7.86 -9.02 12.99
CA VAL A 49 -8.42 -7.89 13.75
C VAL A 49 -7.34 -6.93 14.26
N GLY A 50 -6.18 -7.45 14.67
CA GLY A 50 -5.03 -6.62 15.02
C GLY A 50 -4.58 -5.75 13.84
N VAL A 51 -4.39 -6.37 12.66
CA VAL A 51 -3.98 -5.73 11.41
C VAL A 51 -4.97 -4.65 10.97
N ASP A 52 -6.27 -4.93 10.94
CA ASP A 52 -7.29 -3.94 10.57
C ASP A 52 -7.25 -2.73 11.51
N THR A 53 -7.10 -2.99 12.82
CA THR A 53 -7.08 -1.93 13.83
C THR A 53 -5.83 -1.07 13.69
N LEU A 54 -4.68 -1.67 13.38
CA LEU A 54 -3.45 -0.93 13.08
C LEU A 54 -3.57 -0.13 11.78
N GLY A 55 -4.25 -0.65 10.77
CA GLY A 55 -4.57 0.11 9.56
C GLY A 55 -5.39 1.35 9.86
N VAL A 56 -6.41 1.24 10.73
CA VAL A 56 -7.24 2.36 11.19
C VAL A 56 -6.43 3.35 12.02
N LEU A 57 -5.69 2.89 13.04
CA LEU A 57 -4.86 3.77 13.87
C LEU A 57 -3.80 4.48 13.01
N GLY A 58 -3.16 3.74 12.11
CA GLY A 58 -2.16 4.27 11.20
C GLY A 58 -2.72 5.13 10.08
N SER A 59 -4.02 5.39 9.97
CA SER A 59 -4.59 6.12 8.82
C SER A 59 -4.39 7.64 8.89
N ASN A 60 -4.02 8.19 10.05
CA ASN A 60 -3.74 9.62 10.24
C ASN A 60 -2.39 9.85 10.94
N ILE A 61 -1.90 11.09 10.94
CA ILE A 61 -0.55 11.42 11.45
C ILE A 61 -0.43 11.16 12.95
N GLU A 62 -1.46 11.51 13.72
CA GLU A 62 -1.45 11.36 15.16
C GLU A 62 -1.32 9.88 15.57
N GLY A 63 -2.09 8.99 14.95
CA GLY A 63 -1.98 7.56 15.21
C GLY A 63 -0.68 6.96 14.70
N LYS A 64 -0.11 7.47 13.59
CA LYS A 64 1.26 7.11 13.18
C LYS A 64 2.30 7.51 14.26
N GLN A 65 2.18 8.70 14.85
CA GLN A 65 3.06 9.12 15.94
C GLN A 65 2.91 8.23 17.18
N VAL A 66 1.69 7.80 17.51
CA VAL A 66 1.46 6.82 18.58
C VAL A 66 2.17 5.50 18.28
N LEU A 67 2.05 4.97 17.06
CA LEU A 67 2.72 3.74 16.66
C LEU A 67 4.25 3.88 16.69
N GLN A 68 4.78 5.02 16.24
CA GLN A 68 6.20 5.34 16.28
C GLN A 68 6.77 5.32 17.70
N LYS A 69 6.02 5.81 18.70
CA LYS A 69 6.43 5.78 20.13
C LYS A 69 6.66 4.35 20.66
N THR A 70 6.11 3.32 20.00
CA THR A 70 6.33 1.91 20.40
C THR A 70 7.63 1.32 19.88
N GLY A 71 8.38 2.06 19.06
CA GLY A 71 9.77 1.77 18.69
C GLY A 71 9.93 0.45 17.92
N SER A 72 10.89 -0.37 18.36
CA SER A 72 11.23 -1.66 17.72
C SER A 72 10.05 -2.62 17.64
N ARG A 73 9.09 -2.52 18.57
CA ARG A 73 7.92 -3.38 18.56
C ARG A 73 7.06 -3.15 17.32
N PHE A 74 6.85 -1.91 16.91
CA PHE A 74 6.11 -1.64 15.67
C PHE A 74 6.88 -2.12 14.43
N HIS A 75 8.22 -2.04 14.45
CA HIS A 75 9.04 -2.59 13.36
C HIS A 75 8.87 -4.12 13.25
N ASN A 76 8.78 -4.83 14.38
CA ASN A 76 8.46 -6.27 14.40
C ASN A 76 7.06 -6.55 13.86
N VAL A 77 6.07 -5.73 14.23
CA VAL A 77 4.71 -5.83 13.67
C VAL A 77 4.74 -5.65 12.15
N LEU A 78 5.47 -4.66 11.64
CA LEU A 78 5.63 -4.44 10.19
C LEU A 78 6.29 -5.64 9.49
N GLN A 79 7.33 -6.25 10.08
CA GLN A 79 7.89 -7.52 9.58
C GLN A 79 6.82 -8.62 9.50
N ARG A 80 5.99 -8.77 10.55
CA ARG A 80 4.91 -9.76 10.58
C ARG A 80 3.83 -9.49 9.55
N LEU A 81 3.45 -8.23 9.35
CA LEU A 81 2.56 -7.82 8.26
C LEU A 81 3.16 -8.23 6.90
N GLY A 82 4.46 -8.00 6.69
CA GLY A 82 5.17 -8.41 5.49
C GLY A 82 5.18 -9.94 5.30
N GLU A 83 5.42 -10.71 6.36
CA GLU A 83 5.33 -12.18 6.35
C GLU A 83 3.92 -12.64 5.95
N HIS A 84 2.90 -12.13 6.63
CA HIS A 84 1.51 -12.50 6.36
C HIS A 84 1.09 -12.13 4.94
N ALA A 85 1.45 -10.95 4.43
CA ALA A 85 1.13 -10.55 3.05
C ALA A 85 1.72 -11.49 1.98
N ARG A 86 2.81 -12.20 2.28
CA ARG A 86 3.43 -13.17 1.36
C ARG A 86 2.78 -14.55 1.41
N SER A 87 2.45 -15.05 2.59
CA SER A 87 2.18 -16.50 2.78
C SER A 87 0.90 -16.85 3.53
N ALA A 88 0.15 -15.88 4.07
CA ALA A 88 -1.10 -16.16 4.75
C ALA A 88 -2.22 -16.60 3.78
N PRO A 89 -3.37 -17.08 4.26
CA PRO A 89 -4.57 -17.23 3.42
C PRO A 89 -4.95 -15.90 2.75
N THR A 90 -5.52 -15.96 1.54
CA THR A 90 -5.80 -14.81 0.68
C THR A 90 -6.48 -13.65 1.42
N ASP A 91 -7.54 -13.92 2.18
CA ASP A 91 -8.26 -12.88 2.93
C ASP A 91 -7.36 -12.10 3.90
N LEU A 92 -6.44 -12.80 4.60
CA LEU A 92 -5.52 -12.16 5.53
C LEU A 92 -4.41 -11.40 4.78
N ARG A 93 -3.95 -11.92 3.64
CA ARG A 93 -2.99 -11.21 2.78
C ARG A 93 -3.55 -9.88 2.30
N VAL A 94 -4.79 -9.85 1.83
CA VAL A 94 -5.49 -8.63 1.40
C VAL A 94 -5.57 -7.63 2.56
N ARG A 95 -6.00 -8.07 3.75
CA ARG A 95 -6.07 -7.21 4.94
C ARG A 95 -4.72 -6.63 5.34
N CYS A 96 -3.64 -7.42 5.24
CA CYS A 96 -2.29 -6.92 5.48
C CYS A 96 -1.87 -5.85 4.48
N LEU A 97 -2.16 -6.03 3.19
CA LEU A 97 -1.87 -5.04 2.15
C LEU A 97 -2.70 -3.76 2.34
N ASP A 98 -3.98 -3.88 2.69
CA ASP A 98 -4.83 -2.74 3.02
C ASP A 98 -4.29 -1.94 4.22
N ALA A 99 -3.90 -2.64 5.29
CA ALA A 99 -3.29 -2.00 6.45
C ALA A 99 -1.96 -1.32 6.09
N MET A 100 -1.11 -1.96 5.27
CA MET A 100 0.11 -1.34 4.77
C MET A 100 -0.19 -0.05 3.99
N ALA A 101 -1.19 -0.06 3.11
CA ALA A 101 -1.57 1.14 2.36
C ALA A 101 -1.99 2.28 3.31
N SER A 102 -2.82 1.99 4.32
CA SER A 102 -3.24 2.99 5.31
C SER A 102 -2.08 3.52 6.16
N ILE A 103 -1.22 2.62 6.65
CA ILE A 103 -0.07 2.96 7.50
C ILE A 103 0.99 3.75 6.72
N MET A 104 1.20 3.47 5.44
CA MET A 104 2.26 4.12 4.66
C MET A 104 1.81 5.41 3.99
N PHE A 105 0.50 5.64 3.83
CA PHE A 105 0.00 6.86 3.20
C PHE A 105 0.31 8.11 4.04
N LEU A 106 0.90 9.12 3.38
CA LEU A 106 1.08 10.47 3.92
C LEU A 106 0.42 11.48 2.98
N PRO A 107 -0.45 12.37 3.48
CA PRO A 107 -1.02 13.45 2.68
C PRO A 107 0.09 14.37 2.14
N PRO A 108 0.05 14.78 0.86
CA PRO A 108 1.09 15.62 0.26
C PRO A 108 1.35 16.96 0.97
N ASP A 109 0.33 17.51 1.62
CA ASP A 109 0.38 18.75 2.41
C ASP A 109 1.02 18.56 3.80
N GLN A 110 1.23 17.32 4.23
CA GLN A 110 1.81 16.95 5.52
C GLN A 110 3.22 16.36 5.39
N HIS A 111 3.84 16.46 4.22
CA HIS A 111 5.21 15.97 4.02
C HIS A 111 6.22 16.81 4.81
N THR A 112 6.87 16.17 5.77
CA THR A 112 8.07 16.66 6.45
C THR A 112 9.18 15.62 6.30
N ASP A 113 10.43 16.03 6.41
CA ASP A 113 11.57 15.10 6.32
C ASP A 113 11.47 13.97 7.35
N ASP A 114 11.04 14.29 8.58
CA ASP A 114 10.84 13.31 9.66
C ASP A 114 9.75 12.29 9.33
N LEU A 115 8.60 12.74 8.82
CA LEU A 115 7.48 11.84 8.47
C LEU A 115 7.83 10.97 7.27
N LEU A 116 8.52 11.52 6.26
CA LEU A 116 8.99 10.77 5.10
C LEU A 116 10.04 9.72 5.50
N ALA A 117 11.00 10.09 6.36
CA ALA A 117 12.01 9.16 6.88
C ALA A 117 11.38 8.04 7.73
N MET A 118 10.37 8.38 8.55
CA MET A 118 9.60 7.39 9.30
C MET A 118 8.89 6.41 8.37
N ALA A 119 8.14 6.89 7.38
CA ALA A 119 7.43 6.04 6.43
C ALA A 119 8.39 5.16 5.61
N GLU A 120 9.53 5.69 5.18
CA GLU A 120 10.57 4.92 4.51
C GLU A 120 11.15 3.81 5.42
N SER A 121 11.47 4.14 6.67
CA SER A 121 11.97 3.16 7.65
C SER A 121 10.95 2.03 7.88
N TRP A 122 9.68 2.38 8.03
CA TRP A 122 8.60 1.41 8.19
C TRP A 122 8.44 0.52 6.97
N PHE A 123 8.46 1.09 5.77
CA PHE A 123 8.38 0.32 4.53
C PHE A 123 9.54 -0.66 4.36
N ARG A 124 10.77 -0.21 4.67
CA ARG A 124 11.98 -1.05 4.66
C ARG A 124 11.95 -2.15 5.71
N SER A 125 11.14 -2.01 6.76
CA SER A 125 10.98 -3.03 7.81
C SER A 125 10.09 -4.19 7.38
N LEU A 126 9.25 -4.03 6.35
CA LEU A 126 8.33 -5.09 5.90
C LEU A 126 9.07 -6.37 5.47
N CYS A 127 10.19 -6.24 4.76
CA CYS A 127 11.14 -7.31 4.44
C CYS A 127 12.43 -6.72 3.83
N SER A 128 13.36 -7.57 3.40
CA SER A 128 14.60 -7.15 2.73
C SER A 128 14.39 -6.44 1.39
N ARG A 129 13.35 -6.81 0.63
CA ARG A 129 13.04 -6.27 -0.70
C ARG A 129 11.53 -5.98 -0.85
N PRO A 130 11.00 -4.96 -0.17
CA PRO A 130 9.56 -4.74 -0.05
C PRO A 130 8.89 -4.36 -1.37
N LEU A 131 9.57 -3.58 -2.21
CA LEU A 131 9.06 -3.22 -3.53
C LEU A 131 8.91 -4.45 -4.45
N GLU A 132 9.90 -5.35 -4.43
CA GLU A 132 9.84 -6.61 -5.18
C GLU A 132 8.76 -7.55 -4.63
N MET A 133 8.58 -7.59 -3.30
CA MET A 133 7.49 -8.32 -2.68
C MET A 133 6.13 -7.86 -3.23
N LEU A 134 5.87 -6.54 -3.21
CA LEU A 134 4.63 -5.98 -3.72
C LEU A 134 4.44 -6.25 -5.20
N ARG A 135 5.51 -6.12 -6.00
CA ARG A 135 5.47 -6.44 -7.44
C ARG A 135 5.18 -7.93 -7.68
N SER A 136 5.79 -8.81 -6.90
CA SER A 136 5.53 -10.25 -6.98
C SER A 136 4.07 -10.58 -6.65
N ILE A 137 3.47 -9.91 -5.67
CA ILE A 137 2.05 -10.06 -5.34
C ILE A 137 1.17 -9.48 -6.46
N ALA A 138 1.50 -8.29 -6.96
CA ALA A 138 0.77 -7.62 -8.02
C ALA A 138 0.79 -8.39 -9.35
N SER A 139 1.77 -9.25 -9.59
CA SER A 139 1.81 -10.09 -10.81
C SER A 139 1.05 -11.42 -10.68
N GLN A 140 0.43 -11.71 -9.53
CA GLN A 140 -0.32 -12.95 -9.33
C GLN A 140 -1.69 -12.89 -10.01
N PRO A 141 -2.23 -14.02 -10.51
CA PRO A 141 -3.55 -14.10 -11.14
C PRO A 141 -4.68 -14.13 -10.10
N PHE A 142 -4.62 -13.25 -9.10
CA PHE A 142 -5.63 -13.09 -8.05
C PHE A 142 -6.02 -11.60 -7.99
N PRO A 143 -7.15 -11.19 -8.60
CA PRO A 143 -7.54 -9.78 -8.73
C PRO A 143 -7.51 -9.00 -7.42
N GLU A 144 -8.01 -9.59 -6.33
CA GLU A 144 -8.04 -8.99 -5.01
C GLU A 144 -6.64 -8.69 -4.45
N LEU A 145 -5.66 -9.58 -4.67
CA LEU A 145 -4.28 -9.38 -4.26
C LEU A 145 -3.55 -8.41 -5.18
N HIS A 146 -3.83 -8.48 -6.49
CA HIS A 146 -3.32 -7.56 -7.48
C HIS A 146 -3.71 -6.12 -7.15
N CYS A 147 -5.01 -5.86 -6.98
CA CYS A 147 -5.55 -4.56 -6.61
C CYS A 147 -5.03 -4.09 -5.26
N ALA A 148 -4.96 -4.96 -4.25
CA ALA A 148 -4.46 -4.60 -2.93
C ALA A 148 -2.96 -4.21 -2.97
N ALA A 149 -2.13 -4.90 -3.75
CA ALA A 149 -0.72 -4.54 -3.93
C ALA A 149 -0.56 -3.21 -4.67
N LEU A 150 -1.35 -2.97 -5.73
CA LEU A 150 -1.40 -1.68 -6.42
C LEU A 150 -1.82 -0.55 -5.49
N LYS A 151 -2.77 -0.77 -4.58
CA LYS A 151 -3.18 0.20 -3.57
C LYS A 151 -2.04 0.61 -2.64
N VAL A 152 -1.15 -0.33 -2.26
CA VAL A 152 0.06 0.01 -1.48
C VAL A 152 1.00 0.88 -2.30
N PHE A 153 1.23 0.56 -3.58
CA PHE A 153 2.03 1.42 -4.46
C PHE A 153 1.41 2.83 -4.57
N THR A 154 0.10 2.94 -4.72
CA THR A 154 -0.63 4.21 -4.80
C THR A 154 -0.47 5.02 -3.52
N ALA A 155 -0.53 4.38 -2.35
CA ALA A 155 -0.37 5.04 -1.05
C ALA A 155 1.01 5.72 -0.89
N ILE A 156 2.05 5.13 -1.45
CA ILE A 156 3.42 5.66 -1.38
C ILE A 156 3.84 6.46 -2.62
N ALA A 157 3.06 6.43 -3.70
CA ALA A 157 3.39 7.03 -4.99
C ALA A 157 3.70 8.53 -4.93
N ASN A 158 3.12 9.25 -3.97
CA ASN A 158 3.38 10.68 -3.81
C ASN A 158 4.67 11.01 -3.04
N GLN A 159 5.37 9.99 -2.50
CA GLN A 159 6.51 10.18 -1.62
C GLN A 159 7.84 10.00 -2.38
N PRO A 160 8.79 10.97 -2.35
CA PRO A 160 10.00 10.93 -3.17
C PRO A 160 10.92 9.72 -2.93
N TRP A 161 10.96 9.17 -1.71
CA TRP A 161 11.75 7.97 -1.41
C TRP A 161 11.18 6.74 -2.14
N ALA A 162 9.86 6.59 -2.18
CA ALA A 162 9.20 5.48 -2.85
C ALA A 162 9.33 5.60 -4.37
N GLN A 163 9.18 6.82 -4.90
CA GLN A 163 9.40 7.12 -6.32
C GLN A 163 10.80 6.71 -6.79
N ARG A 164 11.84 6.99 -6.01
CA ARG A 164 13.22 6.54 -6.30
C ARG A 164 13.30 5.01 -6.35
N MET A 165 12.75 4.33 -5.34
CA MET A 165 12.71 2.86 -5.34
C MET A 165 11.95 2.30 -6.57
N MET A 166 10.86 2.94 -6.98
CA MET A 166 10.07 2.54 -8.15
C MET A 166 10.84 2.69 -9.46
N VAL A 167 11.43 3.86 -9.71
CA VAL A 167 12.17 4.09 -10.97
C VAL A 167 13.46 3.27 -11.05
N ASP A 168 14.10 3.02 -9.90
CA ASP A 168 15.29 2.16 -9.83
C ASP A 168 14.95 0.67 -10.00
N SER A 169 13.67 0.28 -9.95
CA SER A 169 13.22 -1.09 -10.16
C SER A 169 13.07 -1.40 -11.65
N PRO A 170 13.88 -2.33 -12.21
CA PRO A 170 13.88 -2.59 -13.65
C PRO A 170 12.52 -3.03 -14.18
N GLY A 171 11.99 -2.36 -15.20
CA GLY A 171 10.71 -2.72 -15.81
C GLY A 171 9.48 -2.25 -15.03
N PHE A 172 9.64 -1.48 -13.94
CA PHE A 172 8.49 -1.02 -13.14
C PHE A 172 7.64 -0.01 -13.93
N VAL A 173 8.27 0.96 -14.60
CA VAL A 173 7.54 1.97 -15.39
C VAL A 173 6.80 1.32 -16.54
N GLU A 174 7.43 0.36 -17.21
CA GLU A 174 6.84 -0.43 -18.30
C GLU A 174 5.63 -1.20 -17.80
N TYR A 175 5.74 -1.86 -16.63
CA TYR A 175 4.64 -2.60 -16.01
C TYR A 175 3.42 -1.71 -15.69
N ILE A 176 3.64 -0.50 -15.16
CA ILE A 176 2.53 0.40 -14.78
C ILE A 176 1.87 1.10 -15.96
N VAL A 177 2.53 1.22 -17.11
CA VAL A 177 1.92 1.79 -18.33
C VAL A 177 1.42 0.72 -19.31
N ASP A 178 1.74 -0.55 -19.06
CA ASP A 178 1.25 -1.67 -19.85
C ASP A 178 -0.20 -2.03 -19.46
N ARG A 179 -1.09 -1.93 -20.46
CA ARG A 179 -2.52 -2.23 -20.35
C ARG A 179 -2.89 -3.66 -20.72
N SER A 180 -1.95 -4.41 -21.30
CA SER A 180 -2.21 -5.76 -21.82
C SER A 180 -2.31 -6.81 -20.71
N VAL A 181 -1.79 -6.50 -19.53
CA VAL A 181 -1.62 -7.44 -18.42
C VAL A 181 -2.74 -7.40 -17.37
N ASP A 182 -3.68 -6.45 -17.45
CA ASP A 182 -4.75 -6.31 -16.45
C ASP A 182 -6.04 -7.02 -16.91
N PRO A 183 -6.50 -8.07 -16.20
CA PRO A 183 -7.55 -8.97 -16.68
C PRO A 183 -8.96 -8.38 -16.55
N ASP A 184 -9.20 -7.49 -15.59
CA ASP A 184 -10.52 -7.00 -15.23
C ASP A 184 -10.55 -5.48 -15.04
N LYS A 185 -11.76 -4.96 -14.77
CA LYS A 185 -12.02 -3.54 -14.60
C LYS A 185 -11.31 -2.97 -13.37
N ASP A 186 -11.41 -3.66 -12.23
CA ASP A 186 -10.90 -3.17 -10.95
C ASP A 186 -9.37 -3.07 -10.98
N SER A 187 -8.70 -4.01 -11.63
CA SER A 187 -7.26 -4.01 -11.88
C SER A 187 -6.83 -2.80 -12.71
N LYS A 188 -7.56 -2.50 -13.79
CA LYS A 188 -7.29 -1.32 -14.65
C LYS A 188 -7.50 -0.01 -13.89
N ASP A 189 -8.57 0.07 -13.10
CA ASP A 189 -8.88 1.25 -12.28
C ASP A 189 -7.80 1.45 -11.19
N ALA A 190 -7.38 0.37 -10.51
CA ALA A 190 -6.32 0.42 -9.50
C ALA A 190 -4.98 0.89 -10.08
N LYS A 191 -4.57 0.36 -11.25
CA LYS A 191 -3.33 0.79 -11.93
C LYS A 191 -3.43 2.23 -12.40
N PHE A 192 -4.60 2.65 -12.87
CA PHE A 192 -4.83 4.05 -13.25
C PHE A 192 -4.74 5.01 -12.08
N GLU A 193 -5.28 4.65 -10.91
CA GLU A 193 -5.13 5.48 -9.70
C GLU A 193 -3.65 5.55 -9.23
N LEU A 194 -2.86 4.49 -9.40
CA LEU A 194 -1.41 4.54 -9.18
C LEU A 194 -0.74 5.58 -10.11
N VAL A 195 -0.99 5.50 -11.40
CA VAL A 195 -0.42 6.45 -12.37
C VAL A 195 -0.86 7.88 -12.07
N LYS A 196 -2.15 8.07 -11.73
CA LYS A 196 -2.71 9.35 -11.32
C LYS A 196 -2.02 9.91 -10.07
N ALA A 197 -1.79 9.08 -9.05
CA ALA A 197 -1.09 9.49 -7.84
C ALA A 197 0.36 9.90 -8.14
N LEU A 198 1.06 9.17 -9.03
CA LEU A 198 2.39 9.54 -9.50
C LEU A 198 2.37 10.89 -10.21
N ILE A 199 1.52 11.11 -11.22
CA ILE A 199 1.56 12.37 -11.98
C ILE A 199 1.17 13.61 -11.16
N ASN A 200 0.35 13.43 -10.12
CA ASN A 200 -0.10 14.53 -9.27
C ASN A 200 0.95 14.93 -8.22
N ALA A 201 1.96 14.08 -7.99
CA ALA A 201 3.02 14.36 -7.05
C ALA A 201 4.07 15.30 -7.66
N LYS A 202 4.40 16.37 -6.93
CA LYS A 202 5.31 17.44 -7.40
C LYS A 202 6.72 16.93 -7.72
N SER A 203 7.18 15.88 -7.05
CA SER A 203 8.51 15.30 -7.21
C SER A 203 8.66 14.39 -8.43
N THR A 204 7.56 13.94 -9.04
CA THR A 204 7.61 12.84 -10.03
C THR A 204 8.42 13.21 -11.27
N ALA A 205 8.23 14.40 -11.83
CA ALA A 205 8.99 14.84 -13.00
C ALA A 205 10.50 14.88 -12.72
N GLN A 206 10.90 15.26 -11.51
CA GLN A 206 12.30 15.31 -11.09
C GLN A 206 12.86 13.90 -10.85
N VAL A 207 12.10 13.01 -10.21
CA VAL A 207 12.58 11.68 -9.80
C VAL A 207 12.55 10.68 -10.96
N PHE A 208 11.45 10.61 -11.70
CA PHE A 208 11.29 9.69 -12.84
C PHE A 208 12.02 10.18 -14.10
N GLY A 209 12.34 11.48 -14.17
CA GLY A 209 12.88 12.10 -15.37
C GLY A 209 11.86 12.27 -16.48
N ASN A 210 12.23 13.08 -17.49
CA ASN A 210 11.31 13.54 -18.52
C ASN A 210 10.67 12.40 -19.33
N GLN A 211 11.45 11.39 -19.72
CA GLN A 211 10.96 10.29 -20.56
C GLN A 211 9.86 9.50 -19.86
N HIS A 212 10.12 9.00 -18.65
CA HIS A 212 9.14 8.23 -17.90
C HIS A 212 7.94 9.09 -17.48
N TYR A 213 8.16 10.34 -17.10
CA TYR A 213 7.07 11.26 -16.76
C TYR A 213 6.12 11.51 -17.95
N LEU A 214 6.66 11.67 -19.17
CA LEU A 214 5.84 11.81 -20.38
C LEU A 214 5.02 10.54 -20.66
N SER A 215 5.58 9.35 -20.49
CA SER A 215 4.84 8.08 -20.62
C SER A 215 3.69 7.98 -19.63
N LEU A 216 3.90 8.36 -18.37
CA LEU A 216 2.83 8.39 -17.34
C LEU A 216 1.72 9.38 -17.71
N ARG A 217 2.08 10.57 -18.21
CA ARG A 217 1.09 11.57 -18.66
C ARG A 217 0.29 11.09 -19.87
N ALA A 218 0.94 10.43 -20.83
CA ALA A 218 0.26 9.84 -21.97
C ALA A 218 -0.75 8.78 -21.51
N TYR A 219 -0.31 7.87 -20.64
CA TYR A 219 -1.18 6.84 -20.07
C TYR A 219 -2.42 7.45 -19.38
N HIS A 220 -2.20 8.45 -18.51
CA HIS A 220 -3.29 9.11 -17.79
C HIS A 220 -4.26 9.83 -18.74
N ARG A 221 -3.75 10.51 -19.78
CA ARG A 221 -4.59 11.25 -20.74
C ARG A 221 -5.47 10.32 -21.58
N GLU A 222 -4.92 9.17 -21.99
CA GLU A 222 -5.63 8.16 -22.77
C GLU A 222 -6.71 7.44 -21.94
N GLY A 223 -6.50 7.33 -20.62
CA GLY A 223 -7.42 6.66 -19.71
C GLY A 223 -7.10 5.17 -19.49
N PRO A 224 -7.80 4.54 -18.52
CA PRO A 224 -7.56 3.14 -18.12
C PRO A 224 -7.95 2.12 -19.20
N TYR A 225 -8.94 2.44 -20.03
CA TYR A 225 -9.53 1.50 -21.01
C TYR A 225 -9.07 1.73 -22.44
N TYR A 226 -8.05 2.57 -22.65
CA TYR A 226 -7.56 2.84 -23.99
C TYR A 226 -6.98 1.58 -24.65
N VAL A 227 -7.43 1.30 -25.87
CA VAL A 227 -6.91 0.23 -26.72
C VAL A 227 -6.33 0.86 -27.97
N ARG A 228 -5.04 0.63 -28.22
CA ARG A 228 -4.41 1.08 -29.46
C ARG A 228 -4.95 0.23 -30.60
N ALA A 229 -5.55 0.86 -31.60
CA ALA A 229 -5.94 0.18 -32.83
C ALA A 229 -4.67 -0.36 -33.51
N VAL A 230 -4.53 -1.69 -33.55
CA VAL A 230 -3.48 -2.35 -34.33
C VAL A 230 -4.04 -2.53 -35.74
N SER A 231 -3.50 -1.80 -36.72
CA SER A 231 -3.84 -2.03 -38.12
C SER A 231 -3.17 -3.34 -38.56
N THR A 232 -3.93 -4.43 -38.60
CA THR A 232 -3.51 -5.68 -39.24
C THR A 232 -3.48 -5.45 -40.75
N VAL A 233 -2.31 -5.22 -41.32
CA VAL A 233 -2.12 -5.25 -42.77
C VAL A 233 -2.19 -6.72 -43.18
N ALA A 234 -3.31 -7.13 -43.78
CA ALA A 234 -3.41 -8.43 -44.42
C ALA A 234 -2.46 -8.43 -45.63
N VAL A 235 -1.43 -9.27 -45.58
CA VAL A 235 -0.61 -9.56 -46.76
C VAL A 235 -1.40 -10.59 -47.56
N GLU A 236 -2.16 -10.14 -48.56
CA GLU A 236 -2.67 -11.04 -49.60
C GLU A 236 -1.46 -11.65 -50.31
N GLY A 237 -1.28 -12.97 -50.14
CA GLY A 237 -0.28 -13.73 -50.88
C GLY A 237 -0.64 -13.68 -52.36
N ALA A 238 0.27 -13.16 -53.17
CA ALA A 238 0.20 -13.25 -54.61
C ALA A 238 0.37 -14.72 -55.05
N GLU A 239 -0.56 -15.18 -55.89
CA GLU A 239 -0.47 -16.42 -56.67
C GLU A 239 0.72 -16.42 -57.64
#